data_AF-A0A9P5U348-F1
#
_entry.id   AF-A0A9P5U348-F1
#
_cell.length_a   1.000
_cell.length_b   1.000
_cell.length_c   1.000
_cell.angle_alpha   90.00
_cell.angle_beta   90.00
_cell.angle_gamma   90.00
#
_symmetry.space_group_name_H-M   'P 1'
#
loop_
_entity.id
_entity.type
_entity.pdbx_description
1 polymer ?
#
loop_
_entity_poly.entity_id
_entity_poly.type
_entity_poly.pdbx_seq_one_letter_code
_entity_poly.pdbx_strand_id
1 'polypeptide(L)'
;MLDDNLGIHVEVEEVETGHKITKSKGPSDGEFIFTSHEAGDHSICLSTNHTSWGARPDTEHDHMHVSEVAAKVRDLNQNLEHLRREQQYQREGRQTYRDLSESTNLPAVWHLKNFFEDRKLR
;
A
#
# COMPACT_ATOMS: atom_id res chain seq x y z
N MET A 1 -19.23 -28.48 -4.53
CA MET A 1 -20.34 -27.56 -4.84
C MET A 1 -20.03 -26.33 -4.01
N LEU A 2 -19.50 -25.27 -4.64
CA LEU A 2 -19.19 -24.02 -3.92
C LEU A 2 -20.54 -23.35 -3.64
N ASP A 3 -20.83 -23.01 -2.39
CA ASP A 3 -22.06 -22.31 -2.04
C ASP A 3 -22.06 -20.92 -2.70
N ASP A 4 -22.98 -20.67 -3.63
CA ASP A 4 -23.14 -19.38 -4.34
C ASP A 4 -23.45 -18.20 -3.38
N ASN A 5 -23.74 -18.50 -2.11
CA ASN A 5 -23.98 -17.53 -1.05
C ASN A 5 -22.71 -17.13 -0.28
N LEU A 6 -21.62 -17.88 -0.41
CA LEU A 6 -20.35 -17.62 0.26
C LEU A 6 -19.50 -16.68 -0.61
N GLY A 7 -19.42 -15.41 -0.19
CA GLY A 7 -18.60 -14.40 -0.85
C GLY A 7 -17.88 -13.52 0.16
N ILE A 8 -16.73 -12.98 -0.26
CA ILE A 8 -15.95 -12.03 0.53
C ILE A 8 -16.48 -10.63 0.23
N HIS A 9 -16.74 -9.89 1.28
CA HIS A 9 -17.11 -8.50 1.23
C HIS A 9 -15.90 -7.66 1.60
N VAL A 10 -15.47 -6.83 0.66
CA VAL A 10 -14.30 -5.96 0.78
C VAL A 10 -14.78 -4.53 0.96
N GLU A 11 -14.37 -3.90 2.05
CA GLU A 11 -14.64 -2.50 2.34
C GLU A 11 -13.31 -1.78 2.54
N VAL A 12 -13.13 -0.65 1.86
CA VAL A 12 -11.93 0.20 1.95
C VAL A 12 -12.37 1.58 2.40
N GLU A 13 -11.74 2.08 3.45
CA GLU A 13 -12.07 3.35 4.09
C GLU A 13 -10.79 4.14 4.36
N GLU A 14 -10.84 5.46 4.20
CA GLU A 14 -9.76 6.36 4.58
C GLU A 14 -9.78 6.60 6.10
N VAL A 15 -8.63 6.48 6.76
CA VAL A 15 -8.54 6.48 8.24
C VAL A 15 -8.79 7.86 8.83
N GLU A 16 -8.33 8.93 8.18
CA GLU A 16 -8.46 10.29 8.72
C GLU A 16 -9.89 10.83 8.62
N THR A 17 -10.57 10.54 7.50
CA THR A 17 -11.89 11.11 7.18
C THR A 17 -13.04 10.14 7.45
N GLY A 18 -12.75 8.84 7.54
CA GLY A 18 -13.74 7.77 7.53
C GLY A 18 -14.48 7.62 6.19
N HIS A 19 -13.93 8.21 5.11
CA HIS A 19 -14.57 8.17 3.80
C HIS A 19 -14.44 6.79 3.16
N LYS A 20 -15.57 6.20 2.75
CA LYS A 20 -15.61 4.88 2.12
C LYS A 20 -15.27 4.98 0.64
N ILE A 21 -14.13 4.41 0.28
CA ILE A 21 -13.59 4.42 -1.08
C ILE A 21 -14.20 3.31 -1.91
N THR A 22 -14.40 2.12 -1.34
CA THR A 22 -14.95 0.99 -2.08
C THR A 22 -15.66 0.03 -1.14
N LYS A 23 -16.76 -0.54 -1.64
CA LYS A 23 -17.51 -1.60 -0.99
C LYS A 23 -17.97 -2.59 -2.05
N SER A 24 -17.27 -3.72 -2.16
CA SER A 24 -17.52 -4.73 -3.19
C SER A 24 -17.75 -6.11 -2.57
N LYS A 25 -18.47 -6.96 -3.30
CA LYS A 25 -18.63 -8.38 -2.95
C LYS A 25 -17.97 -9.20 -4.06
N GLY A 26 -16.98 -10.00 -3.68
CA GLY A 26 -16.26 -10.89 -4.56
C GLY A 26 -16.52 -12.37 -4.24
N PRO A 27 -16.10 -13.27 -5.13
CA PRO A 27 -16.04 -14.70 -4.86
C PRO A 27 -15.13 -15.01 -3.66
N SER A 28 -15.17 -16.24 -3.16
CA SER A 28 -14.31 -16.71 -2.06
C SER A 28 -12.82 -16.77 -2.40
N ASP A 29 -12.47 -16.67 -3.69
CA ASP A 29 -11.10 -16.64 -4.18
C ASP A 29 -11.01 -15.72 -5.41
N GLY A 30 -10.01 -14.84 -5.46
CA GLY A 30 -9.84 -13.86 -6.52
C GLY A 30 -9.01 -12.64 -6.14
N GLU A 31 -8.93 -11.69 -7.06
CA GLU A 31 -8.18 -10.44 -6.93
C GLU A 31 -9.13 -9.25 -6.86
N PHE A 32 -8.81 -8.24 -6.03
CA PHE A 32 -9.53 -6.96 -6.00
C PHE A 32 -8.55 -5.81 -6.18
N ILE A 33 -9.01 -4.77 -6.87
CA ILE A 33 -8.25 -3.55 -7.16
C ILE A 33 -9.10 -2.36 -6.73
N PHE A 34 -8.48 -1.37 -6.08
CA PHE A 34 -9.10 -0.10 -5.75
C PHE A 34 -8.14 1.05 -6.06
N THR A 35 -8.69 2.25 -6.28
CA THR A 35 -7.91 3.48 -6.48
C THR A 35 -8.43 4.54 -5.52
N SER A 36 -7.52 5.17 -4.77
CA SER A 36 -7.87 6.29 -3.88
C SER A 36 -7.78 7.62 -4.64
N HIS A 37 -8.62 8.58 -4.24
CA HIS A 37 -8.58 9.94 -4.80
C HIS A 37 -7.46 10.78 -4.20
N GLU A 38 -7.20 10.58 -2.90
CA GLU A 38 -6.18 11.28 -2.13
C GLU A 38 -5.13 10.28 -1.59
N ALA A 39 -3.96 10.81 -1.23
CA ALA A 39 -2.89 10.04 -0.59
C ALA A 39 -3.08 10.11 0.93
N GLY A 40 -3.18 8.96 1.57
CA GLY A 40 -3.45 8.87 3.01
C GLY A 40 -3.44 7.43 3.50
N ASP A 41 -3.71 7.27 4.79
CA ASP A 41 -3.84 5.96 5.42
C ASP A 41 -5.22 5.36 5.13
N HIS A 42 -5.23 4.09 4.73
CA HIS A 42 -6.44 3.38 4.33
C HIS A 42 -6.61 2.10 5.17
N SER A 43 -7.81 1.92 5.70
CA SER A 43 -8.24 0.70 6.37
C SER A 43 -8.96 -0.21 5.36
N ILE A 44 -8.47 -1.45 5.24
CA ILE A 44 -9.06 -2.47 4.37
C ILE A 44 -9.69 -3.54 5.26
N CYS A 45 -11.00 -3.70 5.16
CA CYS A 45 -11.78 -4.68 5.91
C CYS A 45 -12.31 -5.78 4.97
N LEU A 46 -12.03 -7.04 5.31
CA LEU A 46 -12.53 -8.23 4.62
C LEU A 46 -13.52 -8.94 5.56
N SER A 47 -14.75 -9.16 5.10
CA SER A 47 -15.79 -9.85 5.87
C SER A 47 -16.48 -10.92 5.02
N THR A 48 -16.95 -12.02 5.63
CA THR A 48 -17.68 -13.07 4.91
C THR A 48 -19.12 -13.10 5.42
N ASN A 49 -20.09 -13.38 4.54
CA ASN A 49 -21.48 -13.55 4.96
C ASN A 49 -21.75 -14.97 5.47
N HIS A 50 -20.84 -15.54 6.27
CA HIS A 50 -21.14 -16.77 6.99
C HIS A 50 -21.96 -16.43 8.23
N THR A 51 -23.27 -16.25 8.05
CA THR A 51 -24.19 -16.35 9.18
C THR A 51 -24.36 -17.85 9.47
N SER A 52 -23.53 -18.40 10.36
CA SER A 52 -23.86 -19.67 11.02
C SER A 52 -25.00 -19.42 12.01
N TRP A 53 -26.18 -19.07 11.49
CA TRP A 53 -27.43 -19.19 12.22
C TRP A 53 -27.82 -20.68 12.13
N GLY A 54 -27.35 -21.49 13.08
CA GLY A 54 -27.89 -22.83 13.30
C GLY A 54 -26.90 -24.01 13.30
N ALA A 55 -25.63 -23.84 12.95
CA ALA A 55 -24.63 -24.88 13.22
C ALA A 55 -23.97 -24.61 14.58
N ARG A 56 -23.79 -25.66 15.38
CA ARG A 56 -23.07 -25.63 16.66
C ARG A 56 -21.74 -24.86 16.44
N PRO A 57 -21.32 -23.98 17.36
CA PRO A 57 -20.07 -23.26 17.22
C PRO A 57 -18.94 -24.28 17.07
N ASP A 58 -18.38 -24.36 15.87
CA ASP A 58 -17.22 -25.20 15.58
C ASP A 58 -15.97 -24.43 15.99
N THR A 59 -15.77 -24.39 17.31
CA THR A 59 -14.67 -23.64 17.94
C THR A 59 -13.31 -24.06 17.40
N GLU A 60 -13.17 -25.31 16.96
CA GLU A 60 -11.91 -25.82 16.41
C GLU A 60 -11.58 -25.17 15.07
N HIS A 61 -12.58 -25.06 14.18
CA HIS A 61 -12.40 -24.38 12.90
C HIS A 61 -12.10 -22.89 13.08
N ASP A 62 -12.83 -22.21 13.97
CA ASP A 62 -12.61 -20.79 14.28
C ASP A 62 -11.21 -20.54 14.87
N HIS A 63 -10.72 -21.41 15.77
CA HIS A 63 -9.37 -21.31 16.32
C HIS A 63 -8.29 -21.50 15.25
N MET A 64 -8.48 -22.42 14.31
CA MET A 64 -7.56 -22.60 13.19
C MET A 64 -7.50 -21.34 12.30
N HIS A 65 -8.66 -20.79 11.91
CA HIS A 65 -8.72 -19.56 11.10
C HIS A 65 -8.06 -18.36 11.77
N VAL A 66 -8.34 -18.14 13.05
CA VAL A 66 -7.72 -17.06 13.82
C VAL A 66 -6.20 -17.25 13.91
N SER A 67 -5.72 -18.49 14.06
CA SER A 67 -4.29 -18.78 14.09
C SER A 67 -3.61 -18.50 12.75
N GLU A 68 -4.26 -18.80 11.63
CA GLU A 68 -3.77 -18.54 10.29
C GLU A 68 -3.70 -17.03 10.00
N VAL A 69 -4.77 -16.30 10.33
CA VAL A 69 -4.80 -14.83 10.19
C VAL A 69 -3.71 -14.19 11.04
N ALA A 70 -3.53 -14.65 12.29
CA ALA A 70 -2.47 -14.15 13.15
C ALA A 70 -1.05 -14.47 12.64
N ALA A 71 -0.86 -15.57 11.90
CA ALA A 71 0.40 -15.88 11.24
C ALA A 71 0.64 -14.93 10.06
N LYS A 72 -0.37 -14.69 9.22
CA LYS A 72 -0.30 -13.76 8.09
C LYS A 72 -0.02 -12.31 8.53
N VAL A 73 -0.64 -11.83 9.62
CA VAL A 73 -0.36 -10.49 10.18
C VAL A 73 1.10 -10.37 10.64
N ARG A 74 1.65 -11.41 11.26
CA ARG A 74 3.06 -11.44 11.68
C ARG A 74 4.00 -11.38 10.47
N ASP A 75 3.71 -12.15 9.44
CA ASP A 75 4.48 -12.14 8.19
C ASP A 75 4.41 -10.77 7.49
N LEU A 76 3.22 -10.18 7.42
CA LEU A 76 3.03 -8.85 6.84
C LEU A 76 3.83 -7.78 7.61
N ASN A 77 3.83 -7.84 8.95
CA ASN A 77 4.65 -6.93 9.75
C ASN A 77 6.15 -7.10 9.47
N GLN A 78 6.63 -8.33 9.29
CA GLN A 78 8.03 -8.56 8.92
C GLN A 78 8.36 -7.99 7.53
N ASN A 79 7.45 -8.18 6.57
CA ASN A 79 7.58 -7.65 5.22
C ASN A 79 7.55 -6.11 5.20
N LEU A 80 6.70 -5.48 6.03
CA LEU A 80 6.67 -4.02 6.19
C LEU A 80 7.99 -3.48 6.73
N GLU A 81 8.58 -4.13 7.73
CA GLU A 81 9.89 -3.74 8.25
C GLU A 81 11.00 -3.90 7.20
N HIS A 82 10.93 -4.95 6.37
CA HIS A 82 11.85 -5.10 5.25
C HIS A 82 11.70 -3.99 4.20
N LEU A 83 10.47 -3.68 3.80
CA LEU A 83 10.17 -2.59 2.85
C LEU A 83 10.62 -1.22 3.39
N ARG A 84 10.40 -0.95 4.68
CA ARG A 84 10.86 0.29 5.32
C ARG A 84 12.39 0.44 5.25
N ARG A 85 13.13 -0.62 5.55
CA ARG A 85 14.59 -0.64 5.44
C ARG A 85 15.06 -0.40 4.00
N GLU A 86 14.45 -1.09 3.04
CA GLU A 86 14.79 -0.95 1.62
C GLU A 86 14.49 0.48 1.10
N GLN A 87 13.33 1.03 1.44
CA GLN A 87 12.98 2.41 1.08
C GLN A 87 13.95 3.42 1.68
N GLN A 88 14.38 3.23 2.93
CA GLN A 88 15.36 4.09 3.59
C GLN A 88 16.71 4.01 2.86
N TYR A 89 17.19 2.80 2.56
CA TYR A 89 18.42 2.58 1.80
C TYR A 89 18.38 3.31 0.45
N GLN A 90 17.27 3.22 -0.28
CA GLN A 90 17.09 3.93 -1.55
C GLN A 90 17.00 5.46 -1.40
N ARG A 91 16.47 5.99 -0.28
CA ARG A 91 16.44 7.44 -0.01
C ARG A 91 17.85 7.98 0.19
N GLU A 92 18.65 7.30 1.00
CA GLU A 92 20.06 7.66 1.27
C GLU A 92 20.91 7.58 0.00
N GLY A 93 20.71 6.52 -0.80
CA GLY A 93 21.39 6.37 -2.09
C GLY A 93 21.03 7.49 -3.07
N ARG A 94 19.74 7.83 -3.19
CA ARG A 94 19.28 8.93 -4.07
C ARG A 94 19.76 10.29 -3.62
N GLN A 95 19.85 10.54 -2.30
CA GLN A 95 20.39 11.78 -1.77
C GLN A 95 21.87 11.94 -2.17
N THR A 96 22.67 10.90 -1.97
CA THR A 96 24.09 10.90 -2.37
C THR A 96 24.25 11.13 -3.87
N TYR A 97 23.42 10.48 -4.71
CA TYR A 97 23.46 10.69 -6.15
C TYR A 97 23.07 12.12 -6.53
N ARG A 98 22.07 12.72 -5.88
CA ARG A 98 21.69 14.13 -6.10
C ARG A 98 22.87 15.06 -5.78
N ASP A 99 23.48 14.92 -4.60
CA ASP A 99 24.60 15.78 -4.18
C ASP A 99 25.80 15.67 -5.14
N LEU A 100 26.12 14.44 -5.58
CA LEU A 100 27.17 14.22 -6.58
C LEU A 100 26.79 14.83 -7.93
N SER A 101 25.54 14.67 -8.37
CA SER A 101 25.07 15.22 -9.63
C SER A 101 25.09 16.75 -9.63
N GLU A 102 24.73 17.37 -8.51
CA GLU A 102 24.79 18.82 -8.34
C GLU A 102 26.24 19.28 -8.37
N SER A 103 27.12 18.75 -7.51
CA SER A 103 28.53 19.15 -7.50
C SER A 103 29.25 18.96 -8.85
N THR A 104 28.88 17.93 -9.62
CA THR A 104 29.46 17.66 -10.95
C THR A 104 28.89 18.60 -12.02
N ASN A 105 27.58 18.85 -12.02
CA ASN A 105 26.90 19.59 -13.10
C ASN A 105 26.77 21.10 -12.83
N LEU A 106 26.84 21.54 -11.58
CA LEU A 106 26.73 22.95 -11.19
C LEU A 106 27.67 23.87 -11.99
N PRO A 107 28.96 23.53 -12.22
CA PRO A 107 29.84 24.37 -13.02
C PRO A 107 29.36 24.54 -14.47
N ALA A 108 28.92 23.46 -15.11
CA ALA A 108 28.41 23.50 -16.48
C ALA A 108 27.12 24.35 -16.58
N VAL A 109 26.21 24.18 -15.61
CA VAL A 109 24.98 24.99 -15.51
C VAL A 109 25.31 26.47 -15.31
N TRP A 110 26.29 26.80 -14.47
CA TRP A 110 26.74 28.17 -14.24
C TRP A 110 27.27 28.82 -15.52
N HIS A 111 28.14 28.12 -16.26
CA HIS A 111 28.69 28.63 -17.52
C HIS A 111 27.60 28.84 -18.58
N LEU A 112 26.67 27.90 -18.71
CA LEU A 112 25.54 28.04 -19.63
C LEU A 112 24.67 29.25 -19.28
N LYS A 113 24.36 29.44 -17.99
CA LYS A 113 23.54 30.57 -17.54
C LYS A 113 24.18 31.90 -17.90
N ASN A 114 25.47 32.09 -17.59
CA ASN A 114 26.17 33.34 -17.90
C ASN A 114 26.30 33.57 -19.41
N PHE A 115 26.56 32.51 -20.17
CA PHE A 115 26.59 32.60 -21.64
C PHE A 115 25.27 33.08 -22.25
N PHE A 116 24.13 32.64 -21.71
CA PHE A 116 22.82 33.09 -22.16
C PHE A 116 22.46 34.50 -21.67
N GLU A 117 22.84 34.87 -20.44
CA GLU A 117 22.68 36.24 -19.93
C GLU A 117 23.49 37.26 -20.75
N ASP A 118 24.75 36.96 -21.04
CA ASP A 118 25.62 37.81 -21.86
C ASP A 118 25.10 38.00 -23.29
N ARG A 119 24.36 37.03 -23.83
CA ARG A 119 23.68 37.13 -25.13
C ARG A 119 22.36 37.89 -25.08
N LYS A 120 21.69 37.96 -23.93
CA LYS A 120 20.44 38.73 -23.75
C LYS A 120 20.69 40.23 -23.62
N LEU A 121 21.91 40.61 -23.20
CA LEU A 121 22.35 41.99 -23.02
C LEU A 121 22.93 42.64 -24.30
N ARG A 122 22.91 41.93 -25.44
CA ARG A 122 23.22 42.45 -26.78
C ARG A 122 21.94 42.56 -27.61
#